data_AF-A0A831RPS9-F1
#
_entry.id   AF-A0A831RPS9-F1
#
_cell.length_a   1.000
_cell.length_b   1.000
_cell.length_c   1.000
_cell.angle_alpha   90.00
_cell.angle_beta   90.00
_cell.angle_gamma   90.00
#
_symmetry.space_group_name_H-M   'P 1'
#
loop_
_entity.id
_entity.type
_entity.pdbx_description
1 polymer ?
#
loop_
_entity_poly.entity_id
_entity_poly.type
_entity_poly.pdbx_seq_one_letter_code
_entity_poly.pdbx_strand_id
1 'polypeptide(L)'
;MNSTLNDVKLENLQRVLGHDGDVNDLELEWLQQQGALADQLNDAWDEYLTLQGYPGGVDAAAMNDRWYRWLGDQGHTGNLNERWASYWPSL
;
A
#
# COMPACT_ATOMS: atom_id res chain seq x y z
N MET A 1 -19.18 11.04 1.31
CA MET A 1 -18.69 10.10 2.33
C MET A 1 -17.68 9.14 1.69
N ASN A 2 -16.55 9.65 1.22
CA ASN A 2 -15.47 8.84 0.62
C ASN A 2 -14.13 9.16 1.31
N SER A 3 -14.23 9.54 2.59
CA SER A 3 -13.17 10.11 3.43
C SER A 3 -12.68 9.10 4.47
N THR A 4 -13.01 7.81 4.35
CA THR A 4 -12.67 6.81 5.38
C THR A 4 -11.39 6.07 5.06
N LEU A 5 -11.12 5.71 3.79
CA LEU A 5 -9.93 4.92 3.47
C LEU A 5 -8.64 5.72 3.62
N ASN A 6 -8.57 6.90 2.98
CA ASN A 6 -7.36 7.74 3.05
C ASN A 6 -7.11 8.26 4.47
N ASP A 7 -8.16 8.49 5.26
CA ASP A 7 -8.07 8.98 6.64
C ASP A 7 -7.60 7.87 7.59
N VAL A 8 -8.16 6.65 7.45
CA VAL A 8 -7.69 5.45 8.18
C VAL A 8 -6.25 5.11 7.78
N LYS A 9 -5.92 5.18 6.49
CA LYS A 9 -4.56 4.99 6.00
C LYS A 9 -3.61 6.00 6.63
N LEU A 10 -3.96 7.28 6.59
CA LEU A 10 -3.17 8.35 7.18
C LEU A 10 -2.93 8.10 8.67
N GLU A 11 -3.98 7.87 9.45
CA GLU A 11 -3.87 7.65 10.90
C GLU A 11 -2.95 6.47 11.24
N ASN A 12 -3.07 5.35 10.53
CA ASN A 12 -2.24 4.17 10.81
C ASN A 12 -0.78 4.37 10.36
N LEU A 13 -0.55 5.00 9.22
CA LEU A 13 0.80 5.36 8.78
C LEU A 13 1.48 6.32 9.76
N GLN A 14 0.77 7.34 10.24
CA GLN A 14 1.26 8.26 11.26
C GLN A 14 1.61 7.52 12.56
N ARG A 15 0.83 6.50 12.93
CA ARG A 15 1.09 5.67 14.11
C ARG A 15 2.32 4.77 13.95
N VAL A 16 2.53 4.19 12.77
CA VAL A 16 3.69 3.31 12.49
C VAL A 16 4.98 4.13 12.35
N LEU A 17 4.94 5.25 11.64
CA LEU A 17 6.11 6.10 11.40
C LEU A 17 6.41 7.07 12.55
N GLY A 18 5.40 7.40 13.36
CA GLY A 18 5.54 8.25 14.54
C GLY A 18 5.62 9.75 14.23
N HIS A 19 5.26 10.17 13.01
CA HIS A 19 5.17 11.58 12.64
C HIS A 19 4.03 11.85 11.65
N ASP A 20 3.62 13.11 11.59
CA ASP A 20 2.62 13.61 10.65
C ASP A 20 3.24 13.96 9.29
N GLY A 21 2.43 13.90 8.23
CA GLY A 21 2.84 14.19 6.86
C GLY A 21 1.70 13.96 5.87
N ASP A 22 1.97 14.18 4.58
CA ASP A 22 1.03 13.81 3.53
C ASP A 22 0.94 12.28 3.41
N VAL A 23 -0.28 11.77 3.20
CA VAL A 23 -0.55 10.31 3.14
C VAL A 23 0.29 9.58 2.08
N ASN A 24 0.68 10.27 1.00
CA ASN A 24 1.53 9.71 -0.04
C ASN A 24 3.00 9.66 0.38
N ASP A 25 3.48 10.68 1.09
CA ASP A 25 4.86 10.71 1.60
C ASP A 25 5.04 9.67 2.71
N LEU A 26 4.06 9.55 3.61
CA LEU A 26 4.07 8.52 4.65
C LEU A 26 3.96 7.11 4.05
N GLU A 27 3.14 6.90 3.02
CA GLU A 27 3.10 5.59 2.36
C GLU A 27 4.43 5.26 1.67
N LEU A 28 5.05 6.26 1.03
CA LEU A 28 6.37 6.10 0.42
C LEU A 28 7.42 5.73 1.47
N GLU A 29 7.46 6.43 2.61
CA GLU A 29 8.40 6.13 3.68
C GLU A 29 8.16 4.74 4.28
N TRP A 30 6.90 4.34 4.48
CA TRP A 30 6.56 2.99 4.92
C TRP A 30 7.06 1.93 3.92
N LEU A 31 6.82 2.13 2.62
CA LEU A 31 7.34 1.24 1.57
C LEU A 31 8.87 1.16 1.57
N GLN A 32 9.54 2.29 1.80
CA GLN A 32 11.00 2.34 1.93
C GLN A 32 11.48 1.55 3.15
N GLN A 33 10.77 1.60 4.29
CA GLN A 33 11.05 0.73 5.44
C GLN A 33 10.84 -0.76 5.12
N GLN A 34 9.92 -1.09 4.22
CA GLN A 34 9.72 -2.47 3.74
C GLN A 34 10.77 -2.94 2.72
N GLY A 35 11.65 -2.04 2.25
CA GLY A 35 12.76 -2.36 1.35
C GLY A 35 12.63 -1.82 -0.08
N ALA A 36 11.63 -0.99 -0.37
CA ALA A 36 11.59 -0.24 -1.63
C ALA A 36 12.68 0.85 -1.65
N LEU A 37 13.32 1.06 -2.80
CA LEU A 37 14.35 2.09 -2.98
C LEU A 37 13.86 3.27 -3.82
N ALA A 38 12.72 3.14 -4.47
CA ALA A 38 12.18 4.18 -5.32
C ALA A 38 11.68 5.41 -4.54
N ASP A 39 11.81 6.59 -5.15
CA ASP A 39 11.30 7.88 -4.66
C ASP A 39 9.89 8.22 -5.18
N GLN A 40 9.31 7.35 -6.00
CA GLN A 40 7.96 7.50 -6.53
C GLN A 40 7.09 6.39 -5.96
N LEU A 41 5.92 6.76 -5.46
CA LEU A 41 5.02 5.84 -4.78
C LEU A 41 4.65 4.61 -5.62
N ASN A 42 4.37 4.82 -6.92
CA ASN A 42 4.05 3.72 -7.83
C ASN A 42 5.23 2.77 -8.04
N ASP A 43 6.44 3.32 -8.19
CA ASP A 43 7.66 2.53 -8.37
C ASP A 43 8.03 1.82 -7.05
N ALA A 44 7.80 2.44 -5.90
CA ALA A 44 8.05 1.84 -4.59
C ALA A 44 7.10 0.66 -4.32
N TRP A 45 5.84 0.78 -4.71
CA TRP A 45 4.89 -0.34 -4.71
C TRP A 45 5.32 -1.44 -5.67
N ASP A 46 5.78 -1.10 -6.88
CA ASP A 46 6.28 -2.07 -7.84
C ASP A 46 7.44 -2.90 -7.27
N GLU A 47 8.44 -2.22 -6.69
CA GLU A 47 9.59 -2.86 -6.06
C GLU A 47 9.17 -3.72 -4.87
N TYR A 48 8.34 -3.18 -3.96
CA TYR A 48 7.84 -3.92 -2.81
C TYR A 48 7.07 -5.18 -3.22
N LEU A 49 6.12 -5.07 -4.16
CA LEU A 49 5.36 -6.22 -4.65
C LEU A 49 6.25 -7.24 -5.36
N THR A 50 7.28 -6.78 -6.08
CA THR A 50 8.29 -7.64 -6.68
C THR A 50 9.06 -8.41 -5.60
N LEU A 51 9.46 -7.74 -4.51
CA LEU A 51 10.09 -8.37 -3.34
C LEU A 51 9.17 -9.39 -2.64
N GLN A 52 7.86 -9.12 -2.59
CA GLN A 52 6.84 -10.04 -2.06
C GLN A 52 6.57 -11.25 -2.98
N GLY A 53 7.25 -11.36 -4.13
CA GLY A 53 7.06 -12.47 -5.06
C GLY A 53 5.93 -12.28 -6.07
N TYR A 54 5.44 -11.05 -6.24
CA TYR A 54 4.53 -10.65 -7.30
C TYR A 54 5.27 -9.80 -8.34
N PRO A 55 6.20 -10.34 -9.14
CA PRO A 55 6.86 -9.59 -10.21
C PRO A 55 5.86 -9.27 -11.33
N GLY A 56 5.83 -8.04 -11.86
CA GLY A 56 4.91 -7.70 -12.95
C GLY A 56 5.07 -6.27 -13.47
N GLY A 57 4.98 -6.10 -14.79
CA GLY A 57 5.37 -4.87 -15.51
C GLY A 57 4.48 -3.64 -15.27
N VAL A 58 5.03 -2.49 -15.71
CA VAL A 58 4.63 -1.08 -15.51
C VAL A 58 3.18 -0.68 -15.89
N ASP A 59 2.33 -1.62 -16.28
CA ASP A 59 0.94 -1.34 -16.64
C ASP A 59 0.08 -1.12 -15.39
N ALA A 60 -0.64 -0.01 -15.33
CA ALA A 60 -1.53 0.32 -14.19
C ALA A 60 -2.58 -0.77 -13.89
N ALA A 61 -3.02 -1.51 -14.92
CA ALA A 61 -3.92 -2.66 -14.74
C ALA A 61 -3.23 -3.84 -14.04
N ALA A 62 -1.94 -4.03 -14.28
CA ALA A 62 -1.14 -5.06 -13.59
C ALA A 62 -0.91 -4.69 -12.12
N MET A 63 -0.74 -3.40 -11.79
CA MET A 63 -0.56 -2.96 -10.40
C MET A 63 -1.77 -3.29 -9.52
N ASN A 64 -2.98 -2.96 -9.97
CA ASN A 64 -4.22 -3.26 -9.23
C ASN A 64 -4.44 -4.76 -9.04
N ASP A 65 -4.13 -5.59 -10.04
CA ASP A 65 -4.21 -7.04 -9.93
C ASP A 65 -3.17 -7.60 -8.94
N ARG A 66 -1.96 -7.04 -8.91
CA ARG A 66 -0.92 -7.41 -7.94
C ARG A 66 -1.31 -7.04 -6.52
N TRP A 67 -1.79 -5.81 -6.28
CA TRP A 67 -2.32 -5.44 -4.96
C TRP A 67 -3.48 -6.34 -4.56
N TYR A 68 -4.39 -6.65 -5.47
CA TYR A 68 -5.49 -7.55 -5.20
C TYR A 68 -5.00 -8.93 -4.73
N ARG A 69 -4.05 -9.53 -5.44
CA ARG A 69 -3.47 -10.83 -5.09
C ARG A 69 -2.71 -10.79 -3.78
N TRP A 70 -1.83 -9.82 -3.60
CA TRP A 70 -1.03 -9.66 -2.38
C TRP A 70 -1.91 -9.46 -1.15
N LEU A 71 -2.88 -8.54 -1.19
CA LEU A 71 -3.83 -8.34 -0.11
C LEU A 71 -4.68 -9.60 0.17
N GLY A 72 -4.91 -10.41 -0.85
CA GLY A 72 -5.59 -11.70 -0.69
C GLY A 72 -4.78 -12.73 0.07
N ASP A 73 -3.48 -12.75 -0.18
CA ASP A 73 -2.53 -13.61 0.53
C ASP A 73 -2.39 -13.18 2.00
N GLN A 74 -2.48 -11.86 2.27
CA GLN A 74 -2.59 -11.31 3.64
C GLN A 74 -3.93 -11.64 4.33
N GLY A 75 -4.88 -12.28 3.63
CA GLY A 75 -6.16 -12.69 4.18
C GLY A 75 -7.29 -11.68 4.03
N HIS A 76 -7.07 -10.57 3.32
CA HIS A 76 -8.13 -9.59 3.05
C HIS A 76 -9.00 -10.04 1.86
N THR A 77 -10.31 -10.00 2.05
CA THR A 77 -11.30 -10.43 1.07
C THR A 77 -12.13 -9.27 0.51
N GLY A 78 -12.90 -9.52 -0.55
CA GLY A 78 -13.74 -8.50 -1.20
C GLY A 78 -13.05 -7.87 -2.40
N ASN A 79 -13.54 -6.69 -2.80
CA ASN A 79 -12.96 -5.87 -3.85
C ASN A 79 -11.68 -5.16 -3.38
N LEU A 80 -10.89 -4.58 -4.30
CA LEU A 80 -9.61 -3.97 -3.98
C LEU A 80 -9.71 -2.86 -2.90
N ASN A 81 -10.74 -2.01 -2.97
CA ASN A 81 -10.96 -0.97 -1.96
C ASN A 81 -11.32 -1.54 -0.59
N GLU A 82 -12.14 -2.60 -0.54
CA GLU A 82 -12.47 -3.30 0.71
C GLU A 82 -11.22 -3.95 1.33
N ARG A 83 -10.36 -4.53 0.50
CA ARG A 83 -9.10 -5.12 0.95
C ARG A 83 -8.18 -4.07 1.56
N TRP A 84 -7.99 -2.93 0.90
CA TRP A 84 -7.24 -1.81 1.45
C TRP A 84 -7.86 -1.28 2.75
N ALA A 85 -9.20 -1.17 2.81
CA ALA A 85 -9.92 -0.73 3.99
C ALA A 85 -9.72 -1.65 5.20
N SER A 86 -9.48 -2.94 4.95
CA SER A 86 -9.16 -3.91 6.00
C SER A 86 -7.66 -3.96 6.32
N TYR A 87 -6.78 -3.67 5.38
CA TYR A 87 -5.32 -3.74 5.53
C TYR A 87 -4.76 -2.58 6.36
N TRP A 88 -5.06 -1.33 6.00
CA TRP A 88 -4.51 -0.16 6.69
C TRP A 88 -4.74 -0.13 8.20
N PRO A 89 -5.93 -0.44 8.73
CA PRO A 89 -6.14 -0.51 10.18
C PRO A 89 -5.52 -1.76 10.83
N SER A 90 -4.99 -2.70 10.06
CA SER A 90 -4.27 -3.88 10.58
C SER A 90 -2.75 -3.73 10.57
N LEU A 91 -2.23 -2.65 9.96
CA LEU A 91 -0.83 -2.27 9.94
C LEU A 91 -0.31 -1.94 11.36
#